data_AF-A0A379T7C5-F1
#
_entry.id   AF-A0A379T7C5-F1
#
_cell.length_a   1.000
_cell.length_b   1.000
_cell.length_c   1.000
_cell.angle_alpha   90.00
_cell.angle_beta   90.00
_cell.angle_gamma   90.00
#
_symmetry.space_group_name_H-M   'P 1'
#
loop_
_entity.id
_entity.type
_entity.pdbx_description
1 polymer ?
#
loop_
_entity_poly.entity_id
_entity_poly.type
_entity_poly.pdbx_seq_one_letter_code
_entity_poly.pdbx_strand_id
1 'polypeptide(L)'
;MPGGKKHGGTQEQQVTAASDKLAVNFGAEILKSIPGRVSTEIDARLSFDKEKSIEKARHLVALYQQQNIDKSRILIKLAATWEGIRAAGQLEKEGINCNLTLLFSFAQARACAEAGVYLISPFVGRIYDWYQARSPMDPYIVEEDPGVKSVRNIYDYFKQHRYETIVMGASFRRTEQILALTGCDRLTISP
;
A
#
# COMPACT_ATOMS: atom_id res chain seq x y z
N MET A 1 25.06 9.27 14.28
CA MET A 1 25.17 8.00 13.52
C MET A 1 26.44 7.27 13.91
N PRO A 2 26.33 6.12 14.60
CA PRO A 2 27.23 5.01 14.29
C PRO A 2 26.51 3.66 14.44
N GLY A 3 26.04 3.07 13.33
CA GLY A 3 25.36 1.77 13.37
C GLY A 3 25.79 0.76 12.29
N GLY A 4 26.41 1.21 11.20
CA GLY A 4 26.62 0.37 10.02
C GLY A 4 27.78 -0.64 10.08
N LYS A 5 28.73 -0.51 11.02
CA LYS A 5 29.97 -1.33 11.03
C LYS A 5 29.95 -2.54 11.98
N LYS A 6 28.85 -2.82 12.69
CA LYS A 6 28.84 -3.83 13.77
C LYS A 6 28.07 -5.12 13.49
N HIS A 7 27.59 -5.35 12.27
CA HIS A 7 26.93 -6.62 11.93
C HIS A 7 27.77 -7.31 10.83
N GLY A 8 28.35 -8.47 11.17
CA GLY A 8 29.00 -9.33 10.19
C GLY A 8 28.06 -9.72 9.05
N GLY A 9 28.63 -10.16 7.93
CA GLY A 9 27.88 -10.52 6.73
C GLY A 9 28.51 -9.95 5.46
N THR A 10 28.00 -10.38 4.32
CA THR A 10 28.45 -9.89 3.00
C THR A 10 28.02 -8.44 2.78
N GLN A 11 28.66 -7.75 1.83
CA GLN A 11 28.28 -6.39 1.46
C GLN A 11 26.80 -6.29 1.06
N GLU A 12 26.28 -7.30 0.36
CA GLU A 12 24.87 -7.36 -0.06
C GLU A 12 23.91 -7.46 1.15
N GLN A 13 24.28 -8.25 2.16
CA GLN A 13 23.50 -8.34 3.41
C GLN A 13 23.51 -7.00 4.16
N GLN A 14 24.65 -6.31 4.19
CA GLN A 14 24.76 -4.99 4.81
C GLN A 14 23.91 -3.95 4.08
N VAL A 15 23.91 -3.95 2.74
CA VAL A 15 23.08 -3.04 1.93
C VAL A 15 21.59 -3.30 2.15
N THR A 16 21.19 -4.57 2.19
CA THR A 16 19.79 -4.96 2.45
C THR A 16 19.34 -4.50 3.83
N ALA A 17 20.13 -4.80 4.87
CA ALA A 17 19.82 -4.39 6.24
C ALA A 17 19.80 -2.86 6.41
N ALA A 18 20.72 -2.15 5.74
CA ALA A 18 20.76 -0.69 5.74
C ALA A 18 19.52 -0.09 5.06
N SER A 19 19.06 -0.69 3.95
CA SER A 19 17.86 -0.25 3.22
C SER A 19 16.59 -0.45 4.04
N ASP A 20 16.44 -1.62 4.67
CA ASP A 20 15.32 -1.89 5.59
C ASP A 20 15.32 -0.89 6.75
N LYS A 21 16.48 -0.67 7.39
CA LYS A 21 16.61 0.26 8.51
C LYS A 21 16.34 1.70 8.09
N LEU A 22 16.75 2.11 6.88
CA LEU A 22 16.48 3.42 6.33
C LEU A 22 14.97 3.65 6.18
N ALA A 23 14.24 2.70 5.59
CA ALA A 23 12.80 2.79 5.41
C ALA A 23 12.07 2.92 6.77
N VAL A 24 12.47 2.11 7.76
CA VAL A 24 11.90 2.16 9.12
C VAL A 24 12.22 3.49 9.81
N ASN A 25 13.45 4.02 9.66
CA ASN A 25 13.83 5.30 10.25
C ASN A 25 12.99 6.46 9.68
N PHE A 26 12.75 6.48 8.36
CA PHE A 26 11.85 7.47 7.75
C PHE A 26 10.43 7.34 8.29
N GLY A 27 9.90 6.12 8.40
CA GLY A 27 8.57 5.93 8.97
C GLY A 27 8.48 6.36 10.44
N ALA A 28 9.52 6.11 11.23
CA ALA A 28 9.61 6.58 12.61
C ALA A 28 9.59 8.10 12.71
N GLU A 29 10.31 8.82 11.85
CA GLU A 29 10.26 10.30 11.81
C GLU A 29 8.88 10.82 11.39
N ILE A 30 8.25 10.21 10.38
CA ILE A 30 6.89 10.58 9.95
C ILE A 30 5.90 10.43 11.12
N LEU A 31 5.99 9.33 11.88
CA LEU A 31 5.09 9.03 12.99
C LEU A 31 5.17 10.04 14.15
N LYS A 32 6.25 10.82 14.27
CA LYS A 32 6.34 11.93 15.23
C LYS A 32 5.45 13.12 14.83
N SER A 33 5.14 13.24 13.54
CA SER A 33 4.42 14.38 12.97
C SER A 33 2.94 14.09 12.69
N ILE A 34 2.51 12.82 12.77
CA ILE A 34 1.13 12.43 12.48
C ILE A 34 0.52 11.61 13.62
N PRO A 35 -0.79 11.74 13.89
CA PRO A 35 -1.48 10.89 14.87
C PRO A 35 -1.80 9.49 14.30
N GLY A 36 -1.79 9.36 12.97
CA GLY A 36 -2.20 8.16 12.26
C GLY A 36 -1.10 7.14 12.07
N ARG A 37 -1.16 6.45 10.92
CA ARG A 37 -0.28 5.33 10.58
C ARG A 37 0.67 5.70 9.44
N VAL A 38 1.80 4.99 9.36
CA VAL A 38 2.70 5.04 8.21
C VAL A 38 2.65 3.73 7.43
N SER A 39 2.65 3.80 6.10
CA SER A 39 2.83 2.63 5.24
C SER A 39 4.30 2.42 4.92
N THR A 40 4.82 1.22 5.11
CA THR A 40 6.19 0.83 4.71
C THR A 40 6.12 -0.35 3.78
N GLU A 41 6.64 -0.17 2.57
CA GLU A 41 6.57 -1.18 1.52
C GLU A 41 7.68 -2.21 1.66
N ILE A 42 7.33 -3.49 1.52
CA ILE A 42 8.34 -4.54 1.39
C ILE A 42 9.03 -4.44 0.03
N ASP A 43 10.18 -5.08 -0.09
CA ASP A 43 10.90 -5.15 -1.35
C ASP A 43 10.03 -5.77 -2.46
N ALA A 44 9.79 -4.99 -3.53
CA ALA A 44 8.95 -5.41 -4.66
C ALA A 44 9.50 -6.65 -5.39
N ARG A 45 10.79 -6.98 -5.27
CA ARG A 45 11.38 -8.22 -5.81
C ARG A 45 10.76 -9.48 -5.18
N LEU A 46 10.12 -9.34 -4.03
CA LEU A 46 9.45 -10.43 -3.31
C LEU A 46 7.97 -10.58 -3.70
N SER A 47 7.44 -9.76 -4.63
CA SER A 47 6.00 -9.69 -4.93
C SER A 47 5.36 -11.01 -5.36
N PHE A 48 6.14 -11.97 -5.84
CA PHE A 48 5.68 -13.30 -6.27
C PHE A 48 6.18 -14.43 -5.35
N ASP A 49 6.66 -14.09 -4.16
CA ASP A 49 7.12 -15.03 -3.14
C ASP A 49 6.36 -14.74 -1.83
N LYS A 50 5.33 -15.55 -1.57
CA LYS A 50 4.46 -15.40 -0.40
C LYS A 50 5.24 -15.48 0.90
N GLU A 51 6.08 -16.50 1.06
CA GLU A 51 6.76 -16.76 2.34
C GLU A 51 7.82 -15.70 2.61
N LYS A 52 8.63 -15.32 1.61
CA LYS A 52 9.58 -14.22 1.78
C LYS A 52 8.91 -12.87 2.03
N SER A 53 7.73 -12.64 1.44
CA SER A 53 6.94 -11.44 1.73
C SER A 53 6.50 -11.38 3.19
N ILE A 54 6.03 -12.50 3.75
CA ILE A 54 5.65 -12.61 5.17
C ILE A 54 6.87 -12.41 6.08
N GLU A 55 7.99 -13.07 5.78
CA GLU A 55 9.23 -12.93 6.54
C GLU A 55 9.74 -11.49 6.57
N LYS A 56 9.78 -10.83 5.39
CA LYS A 56 10.19 -9.43 5.28
C LYS A 56 9.23 -8.51 6.05
N ALA A 57 7.92 -8.73 5.95
CA ALA A 57 6.94 -7.95 6.71
C ALA A 57 7.17 -8.05 8.22
N ARG A 58 7.32 -9.27 8.75
CA ARG A 58 7.63 -9.51 10.18
C ARG A 58 8.95 -8.84 10.59
N HIS A 59 9.97 -8.93 9.75
CA HIS A 59 11.26 -8.27 9.99
C HIS A 59 11.12 -6.76 10.13
N LEU A 60 10.40 -6.10 9.21
CA LEU A 60 10.17 -4.65 9.28
C LEU A 60 9.39 -4.25 10.54
N VAL A 61 8.36 -5.01 10.91
CA VAL A 61 7.62 -4.78 12.17
C VAL A 61 8.54 -4.89 13.38
N ALA A 62 9.42 -5.89 13.43
CA ALA A 62 10.39 -6.04 14.52
C ALA A 62 11.35 -4.84 14.61
N LEU A 63 11.81 -4.30 13.48
CA LEU A 63 12.66 -3.11 13.44
C LEU A 63 11.94 -1.84 13.95
N TYR A 64 10.63 -1.73 13.73
CA TYR A 64 9.82 -0.67 14.34
C TYR A 64 9.67 -0.85 15.84
N GLN A 65 9.41 -2.07 16.30
CA GLN A 65 9.28 -2.38 17.73
C GLN A 65 10.56 -2.10 18.50
N GLN A 66 11.74 -2.33 17.90
CA GLN A 66 13.03 -1.93 18.45
C GLN A 66 13.18 -0.41 18.67
N GLN A 67 12.33 0.40 18.02
CA GLN A 67 12.25 1.85 18.19
C GLN A 67 11.06 2.27 19.07
N ASN A 68 10.47 1.31 19.81
CA ASN A 68 9.28 1.50 20.64
C ASN A 68 8.05 1.98 19.85
N ILE A 69 7.94 1.61 18.58
CA ILE A 69 6.76 1.90 17.75
C ILE A 69 5.87 0.67 17.72
N ASP A 70 4.64 0.83 18.20
CA ASP A 70 3.64 -0.23 18.20
C ASP A 70 3.17 -0.57 16.78
N LYS A 71 2.92 -1.86 16.52
CA LYS A 71 2.51 -2.33 15.18
C LYS A 71 1.18 -1.76 14.70
N SER A 72 0.31 -1.28 15.59
CA SER A 72 -0.94 -0.58 15.23
C SER A 72 -0.71 0.75 14.49
N ARG A 73 0.48 1.34 14.61
CA ARG A 73 0.88 2.58 13.90
C ARG A 73 1.45 2.30 12.51
N ILE A 74 1.55 1.03 12.10
CA ILE A 74 2.23 0.61 10.86
C ILE A 74 1.21 -0.08 9.95
N LEU A 75 1.36 0.15 8.65
CA LEU A 75 0.77 -0.67 7.59
C LEU A 75 1.91 -1.27 6.76
N ILE A 76 2.02 -2.59 6.70
CA ILE A 76 2.96 -3.22 5.76
C ILE A 76 2.35 -3.17 4.37
N LYS A 77 3.07 -2.56 3.43
CA LYS A 77 2.58 -2.36 2.08
C LYS A 77 3.13 -3.43 1.14
N LEU A 78 2.25 -4.09 0.40
CA LEU A 78 2.57 -5.17 -0.55
C LEU A 78 1.89 -4.90 -1.88
N ALA A 79 2.52 -5.32 -2.99
CA ALA A 79 1.87 -5.37 -4.29
C ALA A 79 0.68 -6.34 -4.25
N ALA A 80 -0.45 -5.96 -4.85
CA ALA A 80 -1.66 -6.78 -4.95
C ALA A 80 -1.55 -7.87 -6.04
N THR A 81 -0.44 -8.62 -6.04
CA THR A 81 -0.32 -9.91 -6.72
C THR A 81 -1.11 -10.97 -5.94
N TRP A 82 -1.30 -12.15 -6.51
CA TRP A 82 -1.95 -13.24 -5.78
C TRP A 82 -1.15 -13.60 -4.52
N GLU A 83 0.17 -13.76 -4.63
CA GLU A 83 1.07 -14.10 -3.54
C GLU A 83 1.08 -13.00 -2.47
N GLY A 84 1.08 -11.73 -2.88
CA GLY A 84 1.01 -10.57 -1.98
C GLY A 84 -0.30 -10.52 -1.19
N ILE A 85 -1.43 -10.80 -1.83
CA ILE A 85 -2.75 -10.88 -1.17
C ILE A 85 -2.80 -12.06 -0.20
N ARG A 86 -2.27 -13.23 -0.58
CA ARG A 86 -2.19 -14.40 0.30
C ARG A 86 -1.24 -14.17 1.48
N ALA A 87 -0.15 -13.45 1.28
CA ALA A 87 0.76 -13.03 2.34
C ALA A 87 0.07 -12.07 3.31
N ALA A 88 -0.62 -11.05 2.80
CA ALA A 88 -1.36 -10.10 3.61
C ALA A 88 -2.44 -10.79 4.45
N GLY A 89 -3.26 -11.67 3.86
CA GLY A 89 -4.28 -12.39 4.62
C GLY A 89 -3.72 -13.29 5.75
N GLN A 90 -2.46 -13.72 5.66
CA GLN A 90 -1.76 -14.40 6.76
C GLN A 90 -1.28 -13.39 7.82
N LEU A 91 -0.67 -12.28 7.38
CA LEU A 91 -0.17 -11.22 8.27
C LEU A 91 -1.30 -10.58 9.10
N GLU A 92 -2.49 -10.39 8.53
CA GLU A 92 -3.66 -9.86 9.24
C GLU A 92 -4.10 -10.78 10.39
N LYS A 93 -4.05 -12.11 10.20
CA LYS A 93 -4.33 -13.09 11.26
C LYS A 93 -3.32 -13.02 12.41
N GLU A 94 -2.13 -12.47 12.16
CA GLU A 94 -1.09 -12.20 13.15
C GLU A 94 -1.19 -10.78 13.75
N GLY A 95 -2.22 -10.02 13.35
CA GLY A 95 -2.44 -8.64 13.75
C GLY A 95 -1.40 -7.68 13.16
N ILE A 96 -0.84 -7.99 11.99
CA ILE A 96 0.00 -7.08 11.20
C ILE A 96 -0.87 -6.51 10.08
N ASN A 97 -1.32 -5.28 10.28
CA ASN A 97 -2.18 -4.58 9.33
C ASN A 97 -1.43 -4.30 8.01
N CYS A 98 -2.09 -4.55 6.89
CA CYS A 98 -1.51 -4.45 5.56
C CYS A 98 -2.17 -3.35 4.70
N ASN A 99 -1.40 -2.83 3.75
CA ASN A 99 -1.84 -1.93 2.68
C ASN A 99 -1.56 -2.59 1.32
N LEU A 100 -2.58 -3.03 0.62
CA LEU A 100 -2.41 -3.68 -0.69
C LEU A 100 -2.44 -2.62 -1.80
N THR A 101 -1.30 -2.44 -2.46
CA THR A 101 -1.05 -1.40 -3.47
C THR A 101 -0.91 -1.99 -4.87
N LEU A 102 -0.72 -1.15 -5.90
CA LEU A 102 -0.65 -1.60 -7.30
C LEU A 102 -1.92 -2.39 -7.69
N LEU A 103 -3.06 -1.91 -7.19
CA LEU A 103 -4.37 -2.49 -7.39
C LEU A 103 -5.05 -1.74 -8.54
N PHE A 104 -5.32 -2.46 -9.63
CA PHE A 104 -5.85 -1.90 -10.88
C PHE A 104 -7.15 -2.58 -11.33
N SER A 105 -7.28 -3.88 -11.06
CA SER A 105 -8.41 -4.69 -11.51
C SER A 105 -9.40 -4.96 -10.38
N PHE A 106 -10.66 -5.16 -10.77
CA PHE A 106 -11.69 -5.57 -9.83
C PHE A 106 -11.40 -6.94 -9.19
N ALA A 107 -10.76 -7.86 -9.93
CA ALA A 107 -10.34 -9.15 -9.39
C ALA A 107 -9.39 -9.01 -8.19
N GLN A 108 -8.43 -8.08 -8.26
CA GLN A 108 -7.54 -7.78 -7.14
C GLN A 108 -8.33 -7.17 -5.96
N ALA A 109 -9.25 -6.23 -6.23
CA ALA A 109 -10.09 -5.62 -5.20
C ALA A 109 -10.89 -6.67 -4.41
N ARG A 110 -11.60 -7.53 -5.14
CA ARG A 110 -12.40 -8.60 -4.53
C ARG A 110 -11.52 -9.58 -3.74
N ALA A 111 -10.39 -10.01 -4.30
CA ALA A 111 -9.48 -10.91 -3.60
C ALA A 111 -8.91 -10.29 -2.31
N CYS A 112 -8.61 -8.98 -2.31
CA CYS A 112 -8.19 -8.27 -1.10
C CYS A 112 -9.29 -8.23 -0.04
N ALA A 113 -10.54 -7.96 -0.46
CA ALA A 113 -11.70 -7.92 0.44
C ALA A 113 -11.94 -9.29 1.09
N GLU A 114 -11.95 -10.37 0.30
CA GLU A 114 -12.13 -11.74 0.78
C GLU A 114 -10.96 -12.22 1.65
N ALA A 115 -9.76 -11.67 1.46
CA ALA A 115 -8.61 -11.92 2.32
C ALA A 115 -8.64 -11.15 3.66
N GLY A 116 -9.58 -10.20 3.82
CA GLY A 116 -9.75 -9.43 5.05
C GLY A 116 -8.61 -8.46 5.33
N VAL A 117 -8.00 -7.88 4.28
CA VAL A 117 -6.88 -6.94 4.46
C VAL A 117 -7.35 -5.63 5.08
N TYR A 118 -6.51 -4.99 5.88
CA TYR A 118 -6.87 -3.76 6.60
C TYR A 118 -7.21 -2.61 5.63
N LEU A 119 -6.40 -2.43 4.58
CA LEU A 119 -6.55 -1.33 3.63
C LEU A 119 -6.09 -1.72 2.22
N ILE A 120 -6.76 -1.17 1.21
CA ILE A 120 -6.32 -1.22 -0.20
C ILE A 120 -6.03 0.18 -0.73
N SER A 121 -5.04 0.28 -1.63
CA SER A 121 -4.66 1.51 -2.35
C SER A 121 -4.89 1.35 -3.86
N PRO A 122 -6.15 1.41 -4.35
CA PRO A 122 -6.43 1.39 -5.78
C PRO A 122 -5.89 2.66 -6.46
N PHE A 123 -5.22 2.48 -7.60
CA PHE A 123 -4.56 3.58 -8.30
C PHE A 123 -5.49 4.24 -9.33
N VAL A 124 -5.62 5.56 -9.25
CA VAL A 124 -6.48 6.34 -10.16
C VAL A 124 -5.70 6.80 -11.38
N GLY A 125 -4.71 7.64 -11.17
CA GLY A 125 -3.97 8.33 -12.22
C GLY A 125 -3.10 7.42 -13.09
N ARG A 126 -2.64 6.27 -12.59
CA ARG A 126 -1.93 5.29 -13.43
C ARG A 126 -2.88 4.57 -14.41
N ILE A 127 -4.15 4.40 -14.03
CA ILE A 127 -5.17 3.90 -14.97
C ILE A 127 -5.43 4.99 -16.03
N TYR A 128 -5.61 6.24 -15.61
CA TYR A 128 -5.70 7.38 -16.54
C TYR A 128 -4.53 7.40 -17.53
N ASP A 129 -3.26 7.31 -17.06
CA ASP A 129 -2.09 7.32 -17.93
C ASP A 129 -2.15 6.20 -19.00
N TRP A 130 -2.58 5.00 -18.60
CA TRP A 130 -2.66 3.85 -19.50
C TRP A 130 -3.68 4.06 -20.62
N TYR A 131 -4.83 4.63 -20.30
CA TYR A 131 -5.88 4.95 -21.28
C TYR A 131 -5.48 6.15 -22.13
N GLN A 132 -4.93 7.21 -21.54
CA GLN A 132 -4.51 8.41 -22.26
C GLN A 132 -3.45 8.10 -23.32
N ALA A 133 -2.55 7.15 -23.07
CA ALA A 133 -1.54 6.72 -24.05
C ALA A 133 -2.11 5.96 -25.27
N ARG A 134 -3.39 5.53 -25.22
CA ARG A 134 -4.02 4.68 -26.25
C ARG A 134 -5.22 5.35 -26.91
N SER A 135 -6.06 5.97 -26.11
CA SER A 135 -7.26 6.69 -26.51
C SER A 135 -7.34 7.96 -25.65
N PRO A 136 -6.64 9.03 -26.08
CA PRO A 136 -6.68 10.33 -25.42
C PRO A 136 -8.12 10.83 -25.24
N MET A 137 -8.44 11.30 -24.04
CA MET A 137 -9.72 11.97 -23.77
C MET A 137 -9.54 13.49 -23.90
N ASP A 138 -10.16 14.09 -24.92
CA ASP A 138 -10.16 15.53 -25.15
C ASP A 138 -11.54 15.98 -25.69
N PRO A 139 -12.31 16.82 -24.96
CA PRO A 139 -11.99 17.36 -23.63
C PRO A 139 -12.00 16.28 -22.54
N TYR A 140 -11.18 16.49 -21.50
CA TYR A 140 -11.18 15.63 -20.31
C TYR A 140 -12.50 15.77 -19.53
N ILE A 141 -13.17 14.64 -19.27
CA ILE A 141 -14.40 14.57 -18.48
C ILE A 141 -14.14 13.65 -17.28
N VAL A 142 -14.11 14.22 -16.08
CA VAL A 142 -13.74 13.49 -14.85
C VAL A 142 -14.67 12.30 -14.55
N GLU A 143 -15.95 12.43 -14.87
CA GLU A 143 -16.94 11.38 -14.67
C GLU A 143 -16.70 10.17 -15.59
N GLU A 144 -15.99 10.39 -16.70
CA GLU A 144 -15.56 9.36 -17.65
C GLU A 144 -14.15 8.83 -17.38
N ASP A 145 -13.43 9.38 -16.38
CA ASP A 145 -12.07 8.96 -16.05
C ASP A 145 -12.05 7.49 -15.60
N PRO A 146 -11.28 6.62 -16.27
CA PRO A 146 -11.30 5.18 -16.00
C PRO A 146 -10.74 4.83 -14.62
N GLY A 147 -9.83 5.66 -14.07
CA GLY A 147 -9.33 5.51 -12.72
C GLY A 147 -10.38 5.88 -11.66
N VAL A 148 -11.12 6.97 -11.88
CA VAL A 148 -12.23 7.38 -11.00
C VAL A 148 -13.33 6.32 -11.02
N LYS A 149 -13.76 5.88 -12.21
CA LYS A 149 -14.75 4.80 -12.36
C LYS A 149 -14.31 3.51 -11.66
N SER A 150 -13.04 3.14 -11.79
CA SER A 150 -12.48 1.96 -11.11
C SER A 150 -12.63 2.06 -9.59
N VAL A 151 -12.21 3.17 -8.97
CA VAL A 151 -12.29 3.34 -7.52
C VAL A 151 -13.74 3.40 -7.03
N ARG A 152 -14.65 4.09 -7.74
CA ARG A 152 -16.07 4.13 -7.37
C ARG A 152 -16.69 2.74 -7.37
N ASN A 153 -16.48 1.95 -8.44
CA ASN A 153 -16.98 0.58 -8.52
C ASN A 153 -16.43 -0.31 -7.38
N ILE A 154 -15.14 -0.18 -7.06
CA ILE A 154 -14.52 -0.90 -5.93
C ILE A 154 -15.17 -0.47 -4.60
N TYR A 155 -15.31 0.83 -4.38
CA TYR A 155 -15.90 1.38 -3.15
C TYR A 155 -17.35 0.90 -2.96
N ASP A 156 -18.18 1.02 -3.99
CA ASP A 156 -19.59 0.61 -3.97
C ASP A 156 -19.71 -0.89 -3.66
N TYR A 157 -18.90 -1.72 -4.32
CA TYR A 157 -18.87 -3.16 -4.04
C TYR A 157 -18.50 -3.45 -2.59
N PHE A 158 -17.49 -2.76 -2.05
CA PHE A 158 -17.03 -2.96 -0.67
C PHE A 158 -18.13 -2.57 0.33
N LYS A 159 -18.79 -1.43 0.15
CA LYS A 159 -19.86 -0.97 1.04
C LYS A 159 -21.12 -1.81 0.94
N GLN A 160 -21.52 -2.20 -0.27
CA GLN A 160 -22.68 -3.05 -0.50
C GLN A 160 -22.55 -4.41 0.20
N HIS A 161 -21.35 -4.99 0.19
CA HIS A 161 -21.07 -6.29 0.82
C HIS A 161 -20.56 -6.19 2.26
N ARG A 162 -20.50 -4.97 2.81
CA ARG A 162 -20.07 -4.68 4.19
C ARG A 162 -18.67 -5.18 4.52
N TYR A 163 -17.75 -5.09 3.55
CA TYR A 163 -16.34 -5.32 3.82
C TYR A 163 -15.76 -4.19 4.68
N GLU A 164 -15.00 -4.54 5.70
CA GLU A 164 -14.36 -3.57 6.62
C GLU A 164 -13.05 -2.99 6.08
N THR A 165 -12.49 -3.59 5.02
CA THR A 165 -11.29 -3.10 4.36
C THR A 165 -11.45 -1.65 3.94
N ILE A 166 -10.52 -0.80 4.38
CA ILE A 166 -10.50 0.62 4.04
C ILE A 166 -10.13 0.81 2.57
N VAL A 167 -10.92 1.59 1.84
CA VAL A 167 -10.60 1.97 0.46
C VAL A 167 -9.88 3.31 0.48
N MET A 168 -8.59 3.33 0.08
CA MET A 168 -7.78 4.54 0.01
C MET A 168 -7.38 4.88 -1.42
N GLY A 169 -8.10 5.78 -2.09
CA GLY A 169 -7.74 6.20 -3.45
C GLY A 169 -6.32 6.79 -3.49
N ALA A 170 -5.52 6.38 -4.48
CA ALA A 170 -4.11 6.73 -4.58
C ALA A 170 -3.67 7.11 -6.00
N SER A 171 -2.49 7.75 -6.10
CA SER A 171 -1.84 8.11 -7.37
C SER A 171 -2.67 9.04 -8.26
N PHE A 172 -2.93 10.27 -7.84
CA PHE A 172 -3.68 11.25 -8.64
C PHE A 172 -2.82 11.94 -9.72
N ARG A 173 -3.45 12.44 -10.78
CA ARG A 173 -2.84 13.31 -11.81
C ARG A 173 -3.48 14.70 -11.85
N ARG A 174 -4.73 14.78 -11.42
CA ARG A 174 -5.57 15.98 -11.52
C ARG A 174 -6.36 16.15 -10.22
N THR A 175 -6.61 17.39 -9.84
CA THR A 175 -7.45 17.73 -8.67
C THR A 175 -8.88 17.24 -8.82
N GLU A 176 -9.38 17.22 -10.05
CA GLU A 176 -10.71 16.78 -10.43
C GLU A 176 -10.93 15.32 -10.04
N GLN A 177 -9.92 14.46 -10.22
CA GLN A 177 -9.97 13.05 -9.79
C GLN A 177 -10.14 12.91 -8.28
N ILE A 178 -9.52 13.81 -7.50
CA ILE A 178 -9.61 13.81 -6.04
C ILE A 178 -11.02 14.25 -5.64
N LEU A 179 -11.51 15.36 -6.19
CA LEU A 179 -12.84 15.90 -5.91
C LEU A 179 -13.94 14.89 -6.27
N ALA A 180 -13.81 14.20 -7.40
CA ALA A 180 -14.75 13.19 -7.86
C ALA A 180 -14.81 11.92 -6.98
N LEU A 181 -13.82 11.73 -6.10
CA LEU A 181 -13.75 10.62 -5.13
C LEU A 181 -13.97 11.09 -3.68
N THR A 182 -14.48 12.30 -3.48
CA THR A 182 -14.94 12.75 -2.16
C THR A 182 -16.00 11.78 -1.63
N GLY A 183 -15.82 11.28 -0.41
CA GLY A 183 -16.64 10.23 0.20
C GLY A 183 -15.95 8.86 0.27
N CYS A 184 -14.85 8.66 -0.46
CA CYS A 184 -13.96 7.52 -0.24
C CYS A 184 -13.43 7.53 1.21
N ASP A 185 -13.15 6.36 1.79
CA ASP A 185 -12.78 6.27 3.22
C ASP A 185 -11.52 7.10 3.51
N ARG A 186 -10.56 7.07 2.58
CA ARG A 186 -9.32 7.86 2.60
C ARG A 186 -8.88 8.20 1.18
N LEU A 187 -8.07 9.25 1.04
CA LEU A 187 -7.35 9.59 -0.18
C LEU A 187 -5.90 9.92 0.19
N THR A 188 -4.93 9.31 -0.47
CA THR A 188 -3.50 9.66 -0.30
C THR A 188 -3.07 10.58 -1.43
N ILE A 189 -2.79 11.83 -1.09
CA ILE A 189 -2.56 12.94 -2.02
C ILE A 189 -1.13 13.44 -1.82
N SER A 190 -0.41 13.74 -2.91
CA SER A 190 0.90 14.38 -2.83
C SER A 190 0.78 15.80 -2.25
N PRO A 191 1.83 16.34 -1.61
CA PRO A 191 1.84 17.74 -1.17
C PRO A 191 1.53 18.75 -2.28
#